data_AF-A0A351Y5R2-F1
#
_entry.id   AF-A0A351Y5R2-F1
#
_cell.length_a   1.000
_cell.length_b   1.000
_cell.length_c   1.000
_cell.angle_alpha   90.00
_cell.angle_beta   90.00
_cell.angle_gamma   90.00
#
_symmetry.space_group_name_H-M   'P 1'
#
loop_
_entity.id
_entity.type
_entity.pdbx_description
1 polymer ?
#
loop_
_entity_poly.entity_id
_entity_poly.type
_entity_poly.pdbx_seq_one_letter_code
_entity_poly.pdbx_strand_id
1 'polypeptide(L)'
;MKKFFVIVFFLSCIGFTFAHQPRLVFTQPIGETIQVQDPEISQAFYGILSGQEDIYQIVSDTGFLLYVNILVPELSGSRTDFTVDVIE
;
A
#
# COMPACT_ATOMS: atom_id res chain seq x y z
N MET A 1 39.01 22.49 10.10
CA MET A 1 38.34 21.81 11.23
C MET A 1 36.88 22.23 11.40
N LYS A 2 36.55 23.53 11.54
CA LYS A 2 35.15 23.99 11.71
C LYS A 2 34.16 23.56 10.60
N LYS A 3 34.60 23.59 9.33
CA LYS A 3 33.78 23.17 8.17
C LYS A 3 33.45 21.66 8.18
N PHE A 4 34.36 20.84 8.70
CA PHE A 4 34.15 19.39 8.78
C PHE A 4 33.06 19.05 9.81
N PHE A 5 33.03 19.76 10.94
CA PHE A 5 32.03 19.57 11.99
C PHE A 5 30.62 19.94 11.53
N VAL A 6 30.50 21.00 10.72
CA VAL A 6 29.23 21.41 10.11
C VAL A 6 28.72 20.33 9.15
N ILE A 7 29.59 19.76 8.31
CA ILE A 7 29.22 18.69 7.38
C ILE A 7 28.73 17.46 8.15
N VAL A 8 29.46 17.01 9.17
CA VAL A 8 29.06 15.86 10.00
C VAL A 8 27.72 16.09 10.70
N PHE A 9 27.47 17.31 11.19
CA PHE A 9 26.18 17.68 11.80
C PHE A 9 25.02 17.58 10.80
N PHE A 10 25.18 18.07 9.58
CA PHE A 10 24.14 17.97 8.55
C PHE A 10 23.91 16.53 8.09
N LEU A 11 24.96 15.71 7.97
CA LEU A 11 24.83 14.28 7.65
C LEU A 11 24.10 13.49 8.75
N SER A 12 24.23 13.89 10.03
CA SER A 12 23.51 13.26 11.14
C SER A 12 22.00 13.55 11.14
N CYS A 13 21.57 14.59 10.43
CA CYS A 13 20.16 14.96 10.29
C CYS A 13 19.45 14.23 9.12
N ILE A 14 20.15 13.38 8.37
CA ILE A 14 19.53 12.51 7.35
C ILE A 14 18.82 11.37 8.10
N GLY A 15 17.62 11.65 8.60
CA GLY A 15 16.73 10.63 9.15
C GLY A 15 16.24 9.70 8.04
N PHE A 16 16.00 8.44 8.39
CA PHE A 16 15.31 7.50 7.51
C PHE A 16 13.83 7.88 7.44
N THR A 17 13.44 8.59 6.38
CA THR A 17 12.01 8.79 6.09
C THR A 17 11.52 7.53 5.37
N PHE A 18 10.86 6.63 6.10
CA PHE A 18 10.12 5.54 5.47
C PHE A 18 8.79 6.10 4.99
N ALA A 19 8.75 6.60 3.75
CA ALA A 19 7.47 6.73 3.06
C ALA A 19 6.81 5.35 3.04
N HIS A 20 5.48 5.29 3.22
CA HIS A 20 4.75 4.02 3.18
C HIS A 20 5.07 3.32 1.87
N GLN A 21 5.84 2.23 1.97
CA GLN A 21 6.18 1.44 0.80
C GLN A 21 4.95 0.62 0.42
N PRO A 22 4.63 0.53 -0.87
CA PRO A 22 3.55 -0.31 -1.31
C PRO A 22 3.83 -1.78 -0.99
N ARG A 23 2.81 -2.51 -0.56
CA ARG A 23 2.94 -3.94 -0.24
C ARG A 23 2.70 -4.77 -1.49
N LEU A 24 3.70 -5.57 -1.86
CA LEU A 24 3.59 -6.52 -2.96
C LEU A 24 2.87 -7.78 -2.45
N VAL A 25 1.78 -8.16 -3.11
CA VAL A 25 0.92 -9.29 -2.75
C VAL A 25 0.91 -10.39 -3.83
N PHE A 26 1.89 -10.37 -4.73
CA PHE A 26 1.97 -11.25 -5.91
C PHE A 26 1.97 -12.76 -5.63
N THR A 27 2.41 -13.16 -4.44
CA THR A 27 2.59 -14.57 -4.07
C THR A 27 1.50 -15.10 -3.17
N GLN A 28 0.49 -14.29 -2.85
CA GLN A 28 -0.61 -14.77 -2.03
C GLN A 28 -1.42 -15.82 -2.82
N PRO A 29 -1.70 -16.97 -2.22
CA PRO A 29 -2.60 -17.94 -2.82
C PRO A 29 -3.94 -17.28 -3.13
N ILE A 30 -4.50 -17.65 -4.29
CA ILE A 30 -5.85 -17.26 -4.68
C ILE A 30 -6.83 -17.62 -3.57
N GLY A 31 -7.69 -16.67 -3.18
CA GLY A 31 -8.70 -16.85 -2.13
C GLY A 31 -8.16 -16.71 -0.71
N GLU A 32 -6.86 -16.44 -0.53
CA GLU A 32 -6.34 -16.10 0.79
C GLU A 32 -6.65 -14.63 1.12
N THR A 33 -7.09 -14.39 2.36
CA THR A 33 -7.45 -13.04 2.81
C THR A 33 -6.22 -12.21 3.14
N ILE A 34 -6.16 -11.02 2.56
CA ILE A 34 -5.12 -10.03 2.75
C ILE A 34 -5.47 -9.15 3.95
N GLN A 35 -4.76 -9.33 5.07
CA GLN A 35 -4.96 -8.50 6.26
C GLN A 35 -4.40 -7.09 6.05
N VAL A 36 -5.24 -6.06 6.10
CA VAL A 36 -4.83 -4.66 6.08
C VAL A 36 -4.45 -4.25 7.50
N GLN A 37 -3.15 -4.07 7.75
CA GLN A 37 -2.64 -3.66 9.06
C GLN A 37 -2.71 -2.14 9.16
N ASP A 38 -3.06 -1.59 10.33
CA ASP A 38 -3.21 -0.14 10.55
C ASP A 38 -4.08 0.53 9.47
N PRO A 39 -5.35 0.10 9.28
CA PRO A 39 -6.18 0.50 8.14
C PRO A 39 -6.54 2.00 8.14
N GLU A 40 -6.33 2.70 9.25
CA GLU A 40 -6.49 4.15 9.35
C GLU A 40 -5.40 4.91 8.58
N ILE A 41 -4.32 4.22 8.21
CA ILE A 41 -3.20 4.76 7.44
C ILE A 41 -3.37 4.35 5.98
N SER A 42 -3.27 5.35 5.08
CA SER A 42 -3.34 5.13 3.63
C SER A 42 -2.26 4.15 3.16
N GLN A 43 -2.68 3.12 2.42
CA GLN A 43 -1.81 2.05 1.93
C GLN A 43 -2.07 1.75 0.45
N ALA A 44 -1.09 1.16 -0.21
CA ALA A 44 -1.19 0.70 -1.59
C ALA A 44 -0.74 -0.77 -1.67
N PHE A 45 -1.52 -1.58 -2.38
CA PHE A 45 -1.25 -3.00 -2.61
C PHE A 45 -1.06 -3.24 -4.10
N TYR A 46 -0.03 -3.97 -4.47
CA TYR A 46 0.21 -4.38 -5.87
C TYR A 46 0.09 -5.90 -5.96
N GLY A 47 -0.96 -6.34 -6.66
CA GLY A 47 -1.25 -7.75 -6.92
C GLY A 47 -1.32 -8.05 -8.41
N ILE A 48 -1.57 -9.32 -8.73
CA ILE A 48 -1.84 -9.77 -10.09
C ILE A 48 -3.34 -10.03 -10.20
N LEU A 49 -4.04 -9.28 -11.05
CA LEU A 49 -5.46 -9.49 -11.31
C LEU A 49 -5.66 -10.72 -12.20
N SER A 50 -5.80 -11.90 -11.58
CA SER A 50 -5.95 -13.19 -12.25
C SER A 50 -7.37 -13.45 -12.79
N GLY A 51 -8.31 -12.54 -12.54
CA GLY A 51 -9.74 -12.70 -12.84
C GLY A 51 -10.52 -13.39 -11.71
N GLN A 52 -9.87 -13.69 -10.59
CA GLN A 52 -10.51 -14.10 -9.34
C GLN A 52 -10.50 -12.93 -8.36
N GLU A 53 -11.39 -12.96 -7.38
CA GLU A 53 -11.49 -11.93 -6.34
C GLU A 53 -10.32 -12.02 -5.35
N ASP A 54 -9.79 -10.86 -4.97
CA ASP A 54 -8.88 -10.70 -3.83
C ASP A 54 -9.68 -10.13 -2.66
N ILE A 55 -9.52 -10.73 -1.48
CA ILE A 55 -10.24 -10.29 -0.27
C ILE A 55 -9.28 -9.51 0.63
N TYR A 56 -9.60 -8.24 0.90
CA TYR A 56 -8.86 -7.39 1.83
C TYR A 56 -9.67 -7.25 3.11
N GLN A 57 -9.17 -7.81 4.21
CA GLN A 57 -9.83 -7.71 5.51
C GLN A 57 -9.32 -6.48 6.26
N ILE A 58 -10.27 -5.65 6.68
CA ILE A 58 -10.05 -4.42 7.43
C ILE A 58 -10.69 -4.60 8.80
N VAL A 59 -9.87 -4.48 9.85
CA VAL A 59 -10.32 -4.51 11.25
C VAL A 59 -9.69 -3.31 11.94
N SER A 60 -10.54 -2.48 12.56
CA SER A 60 -10.11 -1.30 13.30
C SER A 60 -10.90 -1.16 14.60
N ASP A 61 -10.22 -0.73 15.66
CA ASP A 61 -10.84 -0.38 16.93
C ASP A 61 -11.38 1.07 16.95
N THR A 62 -11.21 1.82 15.85
CA THR A 62 -11.61 3.23 15.74
C THR A 62 -12.38 3.50 14.44
N GLY A 63 -13.31 4.45 14.49
CA GLY A 63 -14.00 4.88 13.27
C GLY A 63 -13.09 5.72 12.37
N PHE A 64 -13.01 5.40 11.08
CA PHE A 64 -12.33 6.20 10.08
C PHE A 64 -13.10 6.21 8.76
N LEU A 65 -12.83 7.20 7.91
CA LEU A 65 -13.42 7.26 6.57
C LEU A 65 -12.62 6.35 5.64
N LEU A 66 -13.27 5.31 5.13
CA LEU A 66 -12.67 4.39 4.19
C LEU A 66 -12.76 4.95 2.76
N TYR A 67 -11.62 5.07 2.09
CA TYR A 67 -11.52 5.38 0.68
C TYR A 67 -10.86 4.20 -0.03
N VAL A 68 -11.52 3.66 -1.06
CA VAL A 68 -11.01 2.52 -1.83
C VAL A 68 -10.92 2.91 -3.31
N ASN A 69 -9.83 2.50 -3.96
CA ASN A 69 -9.60 2.69 -5.38
C ASN A 69 -8.92 1.44 -5.96
N ILE A 70 -9.26 1.10 -7.21
CA ILE A 70 -8.52 0.12 -8.00
C ILE A 70 -7.77 0.88 -9.09
N LEU A 71 -6.44 0.70 -9.13
CA LEU A 71 -5.60 1.17 -10.21
C LEU A 71 -5.16 -0.01 -11.06
N VAL A 72 -5.35 0.09 -12.37
CA VAL A 72 -4.87 -0.89 -13.34
C VAL A 72 -3.87 -0.24 -14.30
N PRO A 73 -2.85 -0.97 -14.78
CA PRO A 73 -1.91 -0.42 -15.74
C PRO A 73 -2.59 -0.03 -17.05
N GLU A 74 -2.26 1.15 -17.58
CA GLU A 74 -2.69 1.57 -18.92
C GLU A 74 -1.79 0.90 -19.98
N LEU A 75 -2.13 -0.35 -20.31
CA LEU A 75 -1.45 -1.14 -21.34
C LEU A 75 -2.46 -1.57 -22.40
N SER A 76 -2.00 -1.76 -23.63
CA SER A 76 -2.84 -2.29 -24.71
C SER A 76 -3.40 -3.66 -24.31
N GLY A 77 -4.73 -3.78 -24.28
CA GLY A 77 -5.41 -5.01 -23.86
C GLY A 77 -5.66 -5.14 -22.36
N SER A 78 -5.30 -4.15 -21.54
CA SER A 78 -5.68 -4.14 -20.12
C SER A 78 -7.20 -4.10 -19.97
N ARG A 79 -7.70 -5.01 -19.12
CA ARG A 79 -9.08 -4.91 -18.61
C ARG A 79 -9.22 -3.71 -17.68
N THR A 80 -10.41 -3.15 -17.62
CA THR A 80 -10.76 -2.00 -16.75
C THR A 80 -12.10 -2.19 -16.04
N ASP A 81 -12.77 -3.31 -16.33
CA ASP A 81 -14.07 -3.71 -15.81
C ASP A 81 -13.92 -4.44 -14.46
N PHE A 82 -13.25 -3.78 -13.52
CA PHE A 82 -13.09 -4.27 -12.14
C PHE A 82 -14.04 -3.51 -11.21
N THR A 83 -14.51 -4.18 -10.17
CA THR A 83 -15.40 -3.61 -9.15
C THR A 83 -14.83 -3.93 -7.77
N VAL A 84 -15.07 -3.02 -6.82
CA VAL A 84 -14.87 -3.27 -5.39
C VAL A 84 -16.23 -3.37 -4.75
N ASP A 85 -16.47 -4.46 -4.04
CA ASP A 85 -17.61 -4.59 -3.15
C ASP A 85 -17.11 -4.45 -1.70
N VAL A 86 -17.68 -3.49 -0.97
CA VAL A 86 -17.43 -3.31 0.46
C VAL A 86 -18.55 -3.99 1.22
N ILE A 87 -18.20 -4.99 2.02
CA ILE A 87 -19.13 -5.82 2.80
C ILE A 87 -18.89 -5.51 4.28
N GLU A 88 -19.92 -5.01 4.95
CA GLU A 88 -19.92 -4.68 6.39
C GLU A 88 -20.42 -5.83 7.27
#